data_AF-A0A7W1DWJ6-F1
#
_entry.id   AF-A0A7W1DWJ6-F1
#
_cell.length_a   1.000
_cell.length_b   1.000
_cell.length_c   1.000
_cell.angle_alpha   90.00
_cell.angle_beta   90.00
_cell.angle_gamma   90.00
#
_symmetry.space_group_name_H-M   'P 1'
#
loop_
_entity.id
_entity.type
_entity.pdbx_description
1 polymer ?
#
loop_
_entity_poly.entity_id
_entity_poly.type
_entity_poly.pdbx_seq_one_letter_code
_entity_poly.pdbx_strand_id
1 'polypeptide(L)'
;PVLPGNLLIVFARADDYFFGVLHSRAHEVWSLRMGTWLGKGNDPRYTPTTCFETFPLPWPPGQEPWRDPRLHAIAEAARTLDEQRRAWLDPPGASEADLKKRTLTNLYNARPAWLQQAHVALDRAVWAA
;
A
#
# COMPACT_ATOMS: atom_id res chain seq x y z
N PRO A 1 -23.54 2.79 -2.58
CA PRO A 1 -22.51 3.49 -1.76
C PRO A 1 -21.67 2.44 -1.02
N VAL A 2 -20.35 2.60 -0.97
CA VAL A 2 -19.46 1.72 -0.21
C VAL A 2 -19.02 2.47 1.05
N LEU A 3 -19.22 1.87 2.22
CA LEU A 3 -18.88 2.47 3.51
C LEU A 3 -17.83 1.61 4.21
N PRO A 4 -16.72 2.19 4.70
CA PRO A 4 -15.70 1.44 5.44
C PRO A 4 -16.25 1.01 6.80
N GLY A 5 -15.91 -0.22 7.22
CA GLY A 5 -16.18 -0.69 8.58
C GLY A 5 -15.25 -0.04 9.61
N ASN A 6 -15.56 -0.19 10.90
CA ASN A 6 -14.82 0.40 12.03
C ASN A 6 -13.35 -0.06 12.17
N LEU A 7 -12.95 -1.13 11.49
CA LEU A 7 -11.57 -1.65 11.48
C LEU A 7 -10.76 -1.19 10.26
N LEU A 8 -11.36 -0.43 9.33
CA LEU A 8 -10.68 0.15 8.19
C LEU A 8 -10.29 1.60 8.50
N ILE A 9 -9.04 1.93 8.20
CA ILE A 9 -8.54 3.30 8.26
C ILE A 9 -8.56 3.88 6.85
N VAL A 10 -9.16 5.06 6.70
CA VAL A 10 -9.30 5.72 5.40
C VAL A 10 -8.55 7.04 5.42
N PHE A 11 -7.70 7.23 4.42
CA PHE A 11 -6.98 8.48 4.18
C PHE A 11 -7.57 9.15 2.93
N ALA A 12 -8.20 10.31 3.12
CA ALA A 12 -8.77 11.07 2.01
C ALA A 12 -7.70 11.98 1.39
N ARG A 13 -7.03 11.47 0.35
CA ARG A 13 -5.97 12.18 -0.39
C ARG A 13 -6.14 12.05 -1.90
N ALA A 14 -5.66 13.06 -2.62
CA ALA A 14 -5.80 13.16 -4.08
C ALA A 14 -4.55 12.71 -4.84
N ASP A 15 -3.46 12.40 -4.15
CA ASP A 15 -2.18 12.04 -4.73
C ASP A 15 -1.80 10.57 -4.50
N ASP A 16 -0.91 10.07 -5.37
CA ASP A 16 -0.36 8.72 -5.29
C ASP A 16 0.87 8.63 -4.37
N TYR A 17 1.51 9.75 -4.01
CA TYR A 17 2.73 9.76 -3.19
C TYR A 17 2.48 9.11 -1.83
N PHE A 18 1.44 9.56 -1.13
CA PHE A 18 1.16 9.05 0.22
C PHE A 18 0.71 7.60 0.20
N PHE A 19 -0.06 7.23 -0.82
CA PHE A 19 -0.38 5.83 -1.09
C PHE A 19 0.90 5.00 -1.25
N GLY A 20 1.87 5.49 -2.01
CA GLY A 20 3.18 4.86 -2.19
C GLY A 20 3.97 4.69 -0.89
N VAL A 21 4.08 5.74 -0.07
CA VAL A 21 4.80 5.68 1.21
C VAL A 21 4.20 4.62 2.13
N LEU A 22 2.86 4.56 2.27
CA LEU A 22 2.21 3.57 3.11
C LEU A 22 2.28 2.13 2.55
N HIS A 23 2.44 1.97 1.24
CA HIS A 23 2.61 0.65 0.62
C HIS A 23 4.06 0.15 0.58
N SER A 24 5.02 0.97 1.01
CA SER A 24 6.42 0.59 1.04
C SER A 24 6.75 -0.43 2.14
N ARG A 25 7.84 -1.16 1.93
CA ARG A 25 8.45 -2.06 2.92
C ARG A 25 8.88 -1.32 4.18
N ALA A 26 9.27 -0.04 4.08
CA ALA A 26 9.62 0.78 5.24
C ALA A 26 8.42 0.90 6.20
N HIS A 27 7.24 1.24 5.66
CA HIS A 27 6.01 1.32 6.45
C HIS A 27 5.48 -0.05 6.89
N GLU A 28 5.65 -1.08 6.05
CA GLU A 28 5.30 -2.45 6.42
C GLU A 28 6.09 -2.91 7.67
N VAL A 29 7.42 -2.78 7.65
CA VAL A 29 8.27 -3.16 8.78
C VAL A 29 7.93 -2.34 10.02
N TRP A 30 7.70 -1.03 9.86
CA TRP A 30 7.28 -0.18 10.97
C TRP A 30 5.94 -0.62 11.57
N SER A 31 4.92 -0.84 10.74
CA SER A 31 3.59 -1.22 11.19
C SER A 31 3.57 -2.61 11.85
N LEU A 32 4.38 -3.57 11.38
CA LEU A 32 4.53 -4.86 12.04
C LEU A 32 5.24 -4.75 13.40
N ARG A 33 6.15 -3.78 13.55
CA ARG A 33 6.89 -3.57 14.80
C ARG A 33 6.08 -2.79 15.85
N MET A 34 5.30 -1.82 15.40
CA MET A 34 4.58 -0.86 16.23
C MET A 34 3.09 -1.21 16.41
N GLY A 35 2.57 -2.07 15.55
CA GLY A 35 1.22 -2.61 15.65
C GLY A 35 1.08 -3.59 16.81
N THR A 36 -0.15 -4.06 16.97
CA THR A 36 -0.46 -5.13 17.93
C THR A 36 -0.80 -6.41 17.19
N TRP A 37 -1.00 -7.49 17.95
CA TRP A 37 -1.34 -8.80 17.41
C TRP A 37 -2.71 -9.21 17.92
N LEU A 38 -3.55 -9.80 17.06
CA LEU A 38 -4.90 -10.23 17.42
C LEU A 38 -5.11 -11.71 17.05
N GLY A 39 -5.81 -12.44 17.93
CA GLY A 39 -6.22 -13.81 17.67
C GLY A 39 -5.13 -14.86 17.88
N LYS A 40 -5.44 -16.12 17.51
CA LYS A 40 -4.54 -17.27 17.70
C LYS A 40 -3.41 -17.34 16.67
N GLY A 41 -3.57 -16.68 15.52
CA GLY A 41 -2.59 -16.67 14.43
C GLY A 41 -1.50 -15.61 14.58
N ASN A 42 -1.56 -14.76 15.61
CA ASN A 42 -0.83 -13.50 15.65
C ASN A 42 -1.06 -12.72 14.35
N ASP A 43 -2.32 -12.39 14.05
CA ASP A 43 -2.61 -11.56 12.89
C ASP A 43 -2.24 -10.10 13.23
N PRO A 44 -1.46 -9.41 12.39
CA PRO A 44 -1.07 -8.04 12.67
C PRO A 44 -2.28 -7.11 12.64
N ARG A 45 -2.41 -6.28 13.68
CA ARG A 45 -3.45 -5.27 13.81
C ARG A 45 -2.84 -3.87 13.70
N TYR A 46 -3.29 -3.15 12.68
CA TYR A 46 -2.90 -1.76 12.45
C TYR A 46 -3.64 -0.83 13.41
N THR A 47 -2.90 -0.10 14.25
CA THR A 47 -3.44 0.91 15.16
C THR A 47 -2.86 2.27 14.77
N PRO A 48 -3.67 3.25 14.29
CA PRO A 48 -3.15 4.51 13.77
C PRO A 48 -2.22 5.26 14.73
N THR A 49 -2.60 5.36 16.00
CA THR A 49 -1.86 6.10 17.03
C THR A 49 -0.47 5.54 17.31
N THR A 50 -0.24 4.24 17.09
CA THR A 50 1.08 3.62 17.28
C THR A 50 1.81 3.38 15.97
N CYS A 51 1.10 3.27 14.83
CA CYS A 51 1.68 2.98 13.52
C CYS A 51 1.81 4.26 12.68
N PHE A 52 0.69 4.83 12.24
CA PHE A 52 0.69 5.96 11.30
C PHE A 52 1.24 7.24 11.93
N GLU A 53 0.71 7.61 13.10
CA GLU A 53 1.01 8.90 13.75
C GLU A 53 2.46 8.99 14.24
N THR A 54 3.14 7.85 14.37
CA THR A 54 4.53 7.75 14.83
C THR A 54 5.51 7.43 13.69
N PHE A 55 5.02 7.07 12.50
CA PHE A 55 5.88 6.71 11.38
C PHE A 55 6.68 7.94 10.93
N PRO A 56 8.02 7.84 10.81
CA PRO A 56 8.85 8.92 10.31
C PRO A 56 8.68 9.05 8.79
N LEU A 57 7.60 9.71 8.36
CA LEU A 57 7.32 10.00 6.95
C LEU A 57 8.51 10.75 6.31
N PRO A 58 8.86 10.49 5.03
CA PRO A 58 9.91 11.24 4.34
C PRO A 58 9.71 12.75 4.42
N TRP A 59 8.45 13.17 4.28
CA TRP A 59 8.01 14.53 4.56
C TRP A 59 6.73 14.51 5.41
N PRO A 60 6.61 15.36 6.45
CA PRO A 60 5.40 15.43 7.27
C PRO A 60 4.16 15.75 6.43
N PRO A 61 2.96 15.30 6.86
CA PRO A 61 1.72 15.61 6.16
C PRO A 61 1.51 17.12 6.02
N GLY A 62 1.25 17.59 4.81
CA GLY A 62 1.07 19.02 4.50
C GLY A 62 2.39 19.77 4.27
N GLN A 63 3.54 19.10 4.36
CA GLN A 63 4.87 19.67 4.12
C GLN A 63 5.58 18.97 2.94
N GLU A 64 4.83 18.26 2.11
CA GLU A 64 5.38 17.58 0.95
C GLU A 64 5.99 18.57 -0.06
N PRO A 65 7.23 18.37 -0.51
CA PRO A 65 7.87 19.23 -1.48
C PRO A 65 7.38 18.87 -2.88
N TRP A 66 6.25 19.43 -3.32
CA TRP A 66 5.61 19.14 -4.61
C TRP A 66 6.44 19.41 -5.87
N ARG A 67 7.65 19.96 -5.73
CA ARG A 67 8.62 20.16 -6.82
C ARG A 67 9.83 19.20 -6.74
N ASP A 68 9.90 18.37 -5.71
CA ASP A 68 10.98 17.40 -5.53
C ASP A 68 10.73 16.20 -6.46
N PRO A 69 11.70 15.83 -7.32
CA PRO A 69 11.55 14.67 -8.20
C PRO A 69 11.33 13.36 -7.46
N ARG A 70 11.78 13.24 -6.21
CA ARG A 70 11.61 12.01 -5.40
C ARG A 70 10.17 11.78 -5.01
N LEU A 71 9.41 12.84 -4.75
CA LEU A 71 7.96 12.76 -4.52
C LEU A 71 7.26 12.18 -5.75
N HIS A 72 7.59 12.70 -6.94
CA HIS A 72 7.03 12.22 -8.20
C HIS A 72 7.43 10.77 -8.49
N ALA A 73 8.67 10.38 -8.23
CA ALA A 73 9.12 9.00 -8.40
C ALA A 73 8.34 8.01 -7.52
N ILE A 74 8.05 8.37 -6.26
CA ILE A 74 7.20 7.56 -5.38
C ILE A 74 5.78 7.48 -5.94
N ALA A 75 5.19 8.61 -6.33
CA ALA A 75 3.84 8.67 -6.87
C ALA A 75 3.68 7.82 -8.15
N GLU A 76 4.66 7.88 -9.07
CA GLU A 76 4.67 7.09 -10.31
C GLU A 76 4.82 5.58 -10.04
N ALA A 77 5.72 5.20 -9.13
CA ALA A 77 5.88 3.80 -8.75
C ALA A 77 4.61 3.25 -8.08
N ALA A 78 3.97 4.06 -7.24
CA ALA A 78 2.74 3.69 -6.55
C ALA A 78 1.55 3.54 -7.52
N ARG A 79 1.42 4.47 -8.48
CA ARG A 79 0.41 4.37 -9.55
C ARG A 79 0.62 3.11 -10.40
N THR A 80 1.87 2.84 -10.79
CA THR A 80 2.25 1.64 -11.54
C THR A 80 1.89 0.35 -10.79
N LEU A 81 2.09 0.33 -9.47
CA LEU A 81 1.67 -0.78 -8.61
C LEU A 81 0.13 -0.92 -8.60
N ASP A 82 -0.61 0.18 -8.43
CA ASP A 82 -2.07 0.15 -8.37
C ASP A 82 -2.70 -0.31 -9.70
N GLU A 83 -2.23 0.22 -10.82
CA GLU A 83 -2.69 -0.15 -12.16
C GLU A 83 -2.50 -1.64 -12.44
N GLN A 84 -1.32 -2.19 -12.12
CA GLN A 84 -1.06 -3.62 -12.30
C GLN A 84 -1.93 -4.49 -11.38
N ARG A 85 -2.16 -4.07 -10.13
CA ARG A 85 -3.08 -4.78 -9.22
C ARG A 85 -4.50 -4.76 -9.77
N ARG A 86 -5.00 -3.61 -10.24
CA ARG A 86 -6.34 -3.49 -10.84
C ARG A 86 -6.49 -4.38 -12.07
N ALA A 87 -5.52 -4.34 -12.98
CA ALA A 87 -5.52 -5.18 -14.18
C ALA A 87 -5.51 -6.69 -13.83
N TRP A 88 -4.86 -7.07 -12.74
CA TRP A 88 -4.89 -8.46 -12.27
C TRP A 88 -6.21 -8.82 -11.57
N LEU A 89 -6.80 -7.89 -10.80
CA LEU A 89 -8.05 -8.10 -10.07
C LEU A 89 -9.25 -8.24 -11.02
N ASP A 90 -9.30 -7.42 -12.06
CA ASP A 90 -10.40 -7.35 -13.02
C ASP A 90 -9.90 -7.34 -14.47
N PRO A 91 -9.37 -8.47 -14.97
CA PRO A 91 -8.89 -8.55 -16.33
C PRO A 91 -10.06 -8.62 -17.33
N PRO A 92 -9.93 -7.98 -18.52
CA PRO A 92 -10.96 -8.04 -19.55
C PRO A 92 -11.33 -9.48 -19.92
N GLY A 93 -12.63 -9.76 -19.96
CA GLY A 93 -13.16 -11.08 -20.36
C GLY A 93 -13.06 -12.17 -19.29
N ALA A 94 -12.71 -11.84 -18.05
CA ALA A 94 -12.71 -12.79 -16.94
C ALA A 94 -14.13 -13.33 -16.68
N SER A 95 -14.23 -14.65 -16.44
CA SER A 95 -15.49 -15.24 -16.00
C SER A 95 -15.77 -14.89 -14.54
N GLU A 96 -17.03 -14.97 -14.11
CA GLU A 96 -17.39 -14.77 -12.69
C GLU A 96 -16.64 -15.75 -11.77
N ALA A 97 -16.39 -16.98 -12.25
CA ALA A 97 -15.63 -17.99 -11.52
C ALA A 97 -14.14 -17.59 -11.34
N ASP A 98 -13.56 -16.88 -12.30
CA ASP A 98 -12.20 -16.35 -12.20
C ASP A 98 -12.13 -15.14 -11.27
N LEU A 99 -13.08 -14.21 -11.37
CA LEU A 99 -13.14 -13.02 -10.53
C LEU A 99 -13.24 -13.37 -9.04
N LYS A 100 -13.97 -14.44 -8.68
CA LYS A 100 -14.03 -14.95 -7.29
C LYS A 100 -12.66 -15.35 -6.73
N LYS A 101 -11.72 -15.74 -7.59
CA LYS A 101 -10.34 -16.11 -7.19
C LYS A 101 -9.38 -14.92 -7.23
N ARG A 102 -9.76 -13.81 -7.86
CA ARG A 102 -8.92 -12.63 -8.03
C ARG A 102 -9.13 -11.64 -6.89
N THR A 103 -8.66 -12.01 -5.71
CA THR A 103 -8.67 -11.16 -4.51
C THR A 103 -7.26 -10.65 -4.22
N LEU A 104 -7.15 -9.51 -3.53
CA LEU A 104 -5.84 -9.02 -3.06
C LEU A 104 -5.13 -10.06 -2.18
N THR A 105 -5.87 -10.78 -1.32
CA THR A 105 -5.30 -11.86 -0.52
C THR A 105 -4.62 -12.91 -1.39
N ASN A 106 -5.29 -13.40 -2.44
CA ASN A 106 -4.73 -14.40 -3.33
C ASN A 106 -3.53 -13.85 -4.12
N LEU A 107 -3.60 -12.60 -4.56
CA LEU A 107 -2.50 -11.94 -5.26
C LEU A 107 -1.25 -11.83 -4.39
N TYR A 108 -1.38 -11.35 -3.15
CA TYR A 108 -0.25 -11.16 -2.24
C TYR A 108 0.28 -12.49 -1.67
N ASN A 109 -0.55 -13.53 -1.57
CA ASN A 109 -0.10 -14.89 -1.22
C ASN A 109 0.71 -15.53 -2.35
N ALA A 110 0.23 -15.42 -3.60
CA ALA A 110 0.94 -15.96 -4.77
C ALA A 110 2.22 -15.17 -5.09
N ARG A 111 2.20 -13.85 -4.81
CA ARG A 111 3.30 -12.90 -5.00
C ARG A 111 4.07 -13.09 -6.31
N PRO A 112 3.40 -12.94 -7.48
CA PRO A 112 4.05 -13.13 -8.77
C PRO A 112 5.23 -12.15 -8.98
N ALA A 113 6.16 -12.51 -9.85
CA ALA A 113 7.39 -11.75 -10.07
C ALA A 113 7.14 -10.26 -10.41
N TRP A 114 6.13 -9.96 -11.23
CA TRP A 114 5.78 -8.57 -11.56
C TRP A 114 5.36 -7.76 -10.32
N LEU A 115 4.63 -8.38 -9.38
CA LEU A 115 4.19 -7.72 -8.16
C LEU A 115 5.40 -7.44 -7.27
N GLN A 116 6.30 -8.42 -7.14
CA GLN A 116 7.55 -8.23 -6.41
C GLN A 116 8.40 -7.11 -7.01
N GLN A 117 8.52 -7.05 -8.34
CA GLN A 117 9.26 -6.01 -9.04
C GLN A 117 8.63 -4.62 -8.83
N ALA A 118 7.31 -4.51 -8.89
CA ALA A 118 6.58 -3.27 -8.62
C ALA A 118 6.84 -2.77 -7.19
N HIS A 119 6.78 -3.65 -6.19
CA HIS A 119 7.13 -3.32 -4.80
C HIS A 119 8.60 -2.92 -4.65
N VAL A 120 9.53 -3.64 -5.29
CA VAL A 120 10.96 -3.28 -5.25
C VAL A 120 11.22 -1.91 -5.86
N ALA A 121 10.52 -1.54 -6.94
CA ALA A 121 10.63 -0.22 -7.54
C ALA A 121 10.09 0.88 -6.60
N LEU A 122 8.92 0.65 -6.00
CA LEU A 122 8.33 1.54 -5.00
C LEU A 122 9.25 1.73 -3.79
N ASP A 123 9.79 0.64 -3.25
CA ASP A 123 10.70 0.66 -2.11
C ASP A 123 11.93 1.50 -2.42
N ARG A 124 12.57 1.30 -3.58
CA ARG A 124 13.74 2.11 -3.97
C ARG A 124 13.42 3.60 -4.03
N ALA A 125 12.24 3.97 -4.55
CA ALA A 125 11.82 5.36 -4.61
C ALA A 125 11.62 5.95 -3.20
N VAL A 126 11.01 5.18 -2.29
CA VAL A 126 10.79 5.62 -0.90
C VAL A 126 12.10 5.72 -0.12
N TRP A 127 13.04 4.78 -0.29
CA TRP A 127 14.35 4.84 0.37
C TRP A 127 15.25 5.98 -0.12
N ALA A 128 14.98 6.53 -1.30
CA ALA A 128 15.72 7.66 -1.86
C ALA A 128 15.21 9.03 -1.35
N ALA A 129 14.01 9.08 -0.76
CA ALA A 129 13.35 10.30 -0.27
C ALA A 129 13.88 10.74 1.10
#